data_AF-D9XU56-F1
#
_entry.id   AF-D9XU56-F1
#
_cell.length_a   1.000
_cell.length_b   1.000
_cell.length_c   1.000
_cell.angle_alpha   90.00
_cell.angle_beta   90.00
_cell.angle_gamma   90.00
#
_symmetry.space_group_name_H-M   'P 1'
#
loop_
_entity.id
_entity.type
_entity.pdbx_description
1 polymer ?
#
loop_
_entity_poly.entity_id
_entity_poly.type
_entity_poly.pdbx_seq_one_letter_code
_entity_poly.pdbx_strand_id
1 'polypeptide(L)'
;ALMLANHPARKGIDSPHEIRAWRDATDGDRRIAVGFEGAPGHQAGGLPGPLGPGGARGIYDAGPGANSFAGYPLESYRTWGGFDWMTATVGGLWDSLLAEGRPWWITANSDSHQVYGDTGARGGGDFAGNGRYDDPVYAGQIDITQNDYWPGQYSRTHVGADGFSYAAVMDGIRAGRIWVDHGQLISGLDVRVSGGSRWATLGGALHVRKGTKVTLTADIALAGGPNWAGFTPKLDRVDVIQGDVTGPVADKDTFTAPTARVARSYDIAKSAGTVRVTFELGRVDRPLYVRLRGTDGNRTAVGAMGAKADPAGPALDVVGDADPWRDLWFYSNPVWVLPS
;
A
#
# COMPACT_ATOMS: atom_id res chain seq x y z
N ALA A 1 -2.63 -1.42 -21.76
CA ALA A 1 -1.55 -0.89 -20.90
C ALA A 1 -2.10 -0.63 -19.50
N LEU A 2 -1.20 -0.54 -18.51
CA LEU A 2 -1.46 -0.04 -17.16
C LEU A 2 -0.32 0.93 -16.81
N MET A 3 -0.62 1.95 -16.02
CA MET A 3 0.34 2.86 -15.43
C MET A 3 0.06 2.94 -13.94
N LEU A 4 1.12 2.75 -13.16
CA LEU A 4 1.15 3.01 -11.73
C LEU A 4 2.35 3.90 -11.46
N ALA A 5 2.16 5.00 -10.72
CA ALA A 5 3.27 5.87 -10.35
C ALA A 5 4.18 5.17 -9.33
N ASN A 6 5.49 5.14 -9.58
CA ASN A 6 6.49 4.50 -8.72
C ASN A 6 7.09 5.56 -7.79
N HIS A 7 7.31 5.24 -6.51
CA HIS A 7 7.82 6.18 -5.49
C HIS A 7 7.10 7.54 -5.44
N PRO A 8 5.76 7.59 -5.34
CA PRO A 8 4.98 8.80 -5.66
C PRO A 8 5.30 9.99 -4.74
N ALA A 9 5.50 9.79 -3.44
CA ALA A 9 5.85 10.89 -2.53
C ALA A 9 7.36 11.11 -2.36
N ARG A 10 8.23 10.19 -2.83
CA ARG A 10 9.67 10.18 -2.52
C ARG A 10 10.36 11.50 -2.83
N LYS A 11 9.97 12.18 -3.91
CA LYS A 11 10.49 13.50 -4.30
C LYS A 11 9.43 14.61 -4.25
N GLY A 12 8.20 14.27 -3.86
CA GLY A 12 7.06 15.19 -3.83
C GLY A 12 6.82 15.90 -5.17
N ILE A 13 7.10 15.26 -6.31
CA ILE A 13 6.97 15.89 -7.64
C ILE A 13 5.50 15.95 -8.05
N ASP A 14 4.78 14.85 -7.89
CA ASP A 14 3.45 14.67 -8.46
C ASP A 14 2.40 15.40 -7.61
N SER A 15 1.78 16.45 -8.14
CA SER A 15 0.75 17.18 -7.40
C SER A 15 -0.58 16.40 -7.31
N PRO A 16 -1.44 16.68 -6.33
CA PRO A 16 -2.75 16.04 -6.24
C PRO A 16 -3.62 16.26 -7.47
N HIS A 17 -3.57 17.44 -8.10
CA HIS A 17 -4.33 17.69 -9.32
C HIS A 17 -3.79 16.91 -10.53
N GLU A 18 -2.48 16.68 -10.63
CA GLU A 18 -1.88 15.84 -11.66
C GLU A 18 -2.29 14.38 -11.50
N ILE A 19 -2.27 13.84 -10.28
CA ILE A 19 -2.73 12.47 -10.00
C ILE A 19 -4.20 12.30 -10.40
N ARG A 20 -5.05 13.29 -10.09
CA ARG A 20 -6.44 13.32 -10.56
C ARG A 20 -6.54 13.40 -12.08
N ALA A 21 -5.72 14.23 -12.71
CA ALA A 21 -5.69 14.39 -14.17
C ALA A 21 -5.23 13.11 -14.88
N TRP A 22 -4.22 12.40 -14.36
CA TRP A 22 -3.80 11.10 -14.86
C TRP A 22 -4.93 10.10 -14.80
N ARG A 23 -5.63 10.06 -13.66
CA ARG A 23 -6.81 9.20 -13.53
C ARG A 23 -7.80 9.53 -14.63
N ASP A 24 -8.10 10.80 -14.89
CA ASP A 24 -9.14 11.24 -15.83
C ASP A 24 -8.70 11.26 -17.31
N ALA A 25 -7.42 11.05 -17.61
CA ALA A 25 -6.88 11.16 -18.97
C ALA A 25 -7.38 10.07 -19.95
N THR A 26 -8.00 9.00 -19.45
CA THR A 26 -8.54 7.90 -20.26
C THR A 26 -9.95 7.57 -19.80
N ASP A 27 -10.79 6.92 -20.63
CA ASP A 27 -12.15 6.49 -20.26
C ASP A 27 -12.16 5.22 -19.39
N GLY A 28 -13.32 4.91 -18.80
CA GLY A 28 -13.45 3.92 -17.71
C GLY A 28 -13.13 2.48 -18.13
N ASP A 29 -13.53 2.12 -19.35
CA ASP A 29 -13.28 0.83 -20.00
C ASP A 29 -11.81 0.66 -20.45
N ARG A 30 -11.09 1.76 -20.64
CA ARG A 30 -9.69 1.79 -21.13
C ARG A 30 -8.73 2.47 -20.17
N ARG A 31 -9.07 2.50 -18.88
CA ARG A 31 -8.28 3.19 -17.87
C ARG A 31 -6.82 2.71 -17.86
N ILE A 32 -5.88 3.61 -18.11
CA ILE A 32 -4.43 3.30 -18.12
C ILE A 32 -3.82 3.61 -16.76
N ALA A 33 -3.92 4.86 -16.28
CA ALA A 33 -3.46 5.24 -14.95
C ALA A 33 -4.46 4.72 -13.90
N VAL A 34 -4.03 3.72 -13.15
CA VAL A 34 -4.91 2.97 -12.24
C VAL A 34 -4.53 3.12 -10.78
N GLY A 35 -3.34 3.63 -10.47
CA GLY A 35 -2.86 3.66 -9.11
C GLY A 35 -1.44 4.17 -8.95
N PHE A 36 -0.88 3.90 -7.79
CA PHE A 36 0.54 4.10 -7.50
C PHE A 36 1.09 2.93 -6.69
N GLU A 37 2.40 2.90 -6.59
CA GLU A 37 3.10 2.12 -5.60
C GLU A 37 2.78 2.66 -4.20
N GLY A 38 1.97 1.92 -3.45
CA GLY A 38 1.60 2.28 -2.09
C GLY A 38 2.63 1.86 -1.06
N ALA A 39 3.46 0.86 -1.38
CA ALA A 39 4.66 0.53 -0.62
C ALA A 39 5.87 0.48 -1.56
N PRO A 40 6.87 1.35 -1.36
CA PRO A 40 8.03 1.42 -2.22
C PRO A 40 8.87 0.13 -2.24
N GLY A 41 9.61 -0.07 -3.33
CA GLY A 41 10.75 -0.97 -3.37
C GLY A 41 11.87 -0.58 -2.41
N HIS A 42 13.08 -1.12 -2.59
CA HIS A 42 14.26 -0.74 -1.78
C HIS A 42 14.08 -0.84 -0.25
N GLN A 43 13.30 -1.82 0.22
CA GLN A 43 12.94 -1.94 1.64
C GLN A 43 14.13 -2.32 2.53
N ALA A 44 15.17 -2.97 2.00
CA ALA A 44 16.39 -3.26 2.76
C ALA A 44 17.20 -2.00 3.08
N GLY A 45 16.91 -0.87 2.41
CA GLY A 45 17.55 0.43 2.67
C GLY A 45 17.41 0.94 4.11
N GLY A 46 16.37 0.47 4.83
CA GLY A 46 16.14 0.82 6.24
C GLY A 46 16.89 -0.06 7.25
N LEU A 47 17.54 -1.14 6.81
CA LEU A 47 18.27 -2.02 7.73
C LEU A 47 19.38 -1.25 8.44
N PRO A 48 19.48 -1.35 9.78
CA PRO A 48 20.43 -0.59 10.56
C PRO A 48 21.87 -1.04 10.35
N GLY A 49 22.80 -0.09 10.40
CA GLY A 49 24.23 -0.39 10.45
C GLY A 49 24.61 -1.10 11.77
N PRO A 50 25.68 -1.92 11.78
CA PRO A 50 26.58 -2.21 10.67
C PRO A 50 26.11 -3.36 9.76
N LEU A 51 24.92 -3.93 10.01
CA LEU A 51 24.45 -5.13 9.31
C LEU A 51 23.66 -4.82 8.03
N GLY A 52 23.26 -3.58 7.81
CA GLY A 52 22.64 -3.11 6.56
C GLY A 52 23.15 -1.73 6.13
N PRO A 53 22.57 -1.16 5.06
CA PRO A 53 23.00 0.12 4.50
C PRO A 53 22.90 1.31 5.44
N GLY A 54 22.07 1.25 6.49
CA GLY A 54 21.89 2.36 7.44
C GLY A 54 21.25 3.60 6.82
N GLY A 55 20.51 3.43 5.71
CA GLY A 55 19.86 4.49 4.96
C GLY A 55 18.37 4.67 5.32
N ALA A 56 17.64 5.33 4.43
CA ALA A 56 16.19 5.41 4.54
C ALA A 56 15.52 4.18 3.91
N ARG A 57 14.56 3.60 4.62
CA ARG A 57 13.68 2.55 4.06
C ARG A 57 12.98 3.08 2.81
N GLY A 58 12.99 2.29 1.74
CA GLY A 58 12.47 2.70 0.44
C GLY A 58 13.33 3.71 -0.33
N ILE A 59 14.50 4.10 0.20
CA ILE A 59 15.29 5.25 -0.25
C ILE A 59 14.44 6.54 -0.24
N TYR A 60 13.53 6.65 0.72
CA TYR A 60 12.81 7.89 1.02
C TYR A 60 13.71 8.77 1.89
N ASP A 61 14.82 9.24 1.32
CA ASP A 61 15.86 10.04 1.97
C ASP A 61 15.87 11.51 1.50
N ALA A 62 15.04 11.82 0.50
CA ALA A 62 14.98 13.15 -0.09
C ALA A 62 14.30 14.18 0.83
N GLY A 63 14.18 15.39 0.29
CA GLY A 63 13.40 16.52 0.81
C GLY A 63 12.92 17.38 -0.36
N PRO A 64 12.18 18.47 -0.09
CA PRO A 64 11.66 19.34 -1.14
C PRO A 64 12.78 19.94 -1.99
N GLY A 65 12.63 19.86 -3.31
CA GLY A 65 13.53 20.44 -4.31
C GLY A 65 12.80 21.40 -5.24
N ALA A 66 13.52 21.93 -6.24
CA ALA A 66 12.98 22.90 -7.20
C ALA A 66 11.78 22.39 -8.03
N ASN A 67 11.67 21.06 -8.17
CA ASN A 67 10.58 20.41 -8.90
C ASN A 67 9.50 19.81 -7.98
N SER A 68 9.62 19.99 -6.66
CA SER A 68 8.65 19.45 -5.72
C SER A 68 7.42 20.36 -5.67
N PHE A 69 6.24 19.74 -5.68
CA PHE A 69 4.99 20.42 -5.35
C PHE A 69 5.03 20.90 -3.90
N ALA A 70 4.80 22.20 -3.69
CA ALA A 70 4.99 22.84 -2.39
C ALA A 70 4.03 22.34 -1.29
N GLY A 71 2.92 21.68 -1.65
CA GLY A 71 1.93 21.18 -0.70
C GLY A 71 2.32 19.91 0.06
N TYR A 72 3.41 19.24 -0.31
CA TYR A 72 3.89 18.06 0.42
C TYR A 72 4.50 18.45 1.77
N PRO A 73 4.07 17.83 2.88
CA PRO A 73 4.70 18.07 4.17
C PRO A 73 6.01 17.26 4.29
N LEU A 74 6.91 17.64 5.20
CA LEU A 74 8.27 17.06 5.24
C LEU A 74 8.29 15.56 5.54
N GLU A 75 7.29 15.07 6.26
CA GLU A 75 7.17 13.68 6.67
C GLU A 75 6.72 12.78 5.52
N SER A 76 6.25 13.38 4.40
CA SER A 76 5.90 12.64 3.19
C SER A 76 7.12 12.09 2.43
N TYR A 77 8.30 12.67 2.68
CA TYR A 77 9.58 12.23 2.12
C TYR A 77 10.20 11.06 2.89
N ARG A 78 9.42 10.39 3.73
CA ARG A 78 9.79 9.20 4.52
C ARG A 78 8.68 8.17 4.38
N THR A 79 9.04 6.90 4.48
CA THR A 79 8.04 5.83 4.59
C THR A 79 7.45 5.78 5.99
N TRP A 80 6.27 5.19 6.08
CA TRP A 80 5.53 4.98 7.33
C TRP A 80 5.16 3.50 7.40
N GLY A 81 5.83 2.71 8.24
CA GLY A 81 5.64 1.26 8.22
C GLY A 81 6.17 0.60 6.94
N GLY A 82 7.08 1.27 6.23
CA GLY A 82 7.53 0.89 4.89
C GLY A 82 6.57 1.27 3.76
N PHE A 83 5.44 1.91 4.05
CA PHE A 83 4.48 2.38 3.05
C PHE A 83 4.71 3.85 2.69
N ASP A 84 4.35 4.23 1.46
CA ASP A 84 4.32 5.63 1.05
C ASP A 84 3.35 6.43 1.92
N TRP A 85 3.71 7.67 2.24
CA TRP A 85 2.92 8.56 3.08
C TRP A 85 1.47 8.73 2.58
N MET A 86 1.23 8.78 1.27
CA MET A 86 -0.13 8.87 0.72
C MET A 86 -1.01 7.67 1.06
N THR A 87 -0.40 6.48 1.17
CA THR A 87 -1.10 5.23 1.49
C THR A 87 -1.31 5.08 2.99
N ALA A 88 -0.27 5.40 3.76
CA ALA A 88 -0.26 5.27 5.22
C ALA A 88 -1.18 6.29 5.91
N THR A 89 -1.40 7.45 5.31
CA THR A 89 -2.18 8.54 5.89
C THR A 89 -3.67 8.30 5.74
N VAL A 90 -4.33 7.87 6.82
CA VAL A 90 -5.80 7.82 6.89
C VAL A 90 -6.36 9.24 6.82
N GLY A 91 -7.22 9.48 5.83
CA GLY A 91 -7.73 10.81 5.50
C GLY A 91 -6.80 11.64 4.61
N GLY A 92 -5.72 11.05 4.11
CA GLY A 92 -4.79 11.64 3.14
C GLY A 92 -5.25 11.49 1.69
N LEU A 93 -4.32 11.68 0.74
CA LEU A 93 -4.66 11.83 -0.68
C LEU A 93 -5.35 10.60 -1.25
N TRP A 94 -4.92 9.41 -0.85
CA TRP A 94 -5.58 8.20 -1.31
C TRP A 94 -7.07 8.21 -0.92
N ASP A 95 -7.37 8.45 0.35
CA ASP A 95 -8.74 8.57 0.84
C ASP A 95 -9.50 9.74 0.18
N SER A 96 -8.83 10.85 -0.16
CA SER A 96 -9.40 11.96 -0.94
C SER A 96 -9.90 11.50 -2.31
N LEU A 97 -9.08 10.74 -3.05
CA LEU A 97 -9.49 10.15 -4.34
C LEU A 97 -10.67 9.17 -4.16
N LEU A 98 -10.62 8.32 -3.13
CA LEU A 98 -11.68 7.35 -2.86
C LEU A 98 -13.02 8.03 -2.49
N ALA A 99 -12.97 9.12 -1.72
CA ALA A 99 -14.11 9.94 -1.32
C ALA A 99 -14.75 10.66 -2.53
N GLU A 100 -13.97 11.00 -3.55
CA GLU A 100 -14.50 11.50 -4.82
C GLU A 100 -15.20 10.43 -5.66
N GLY A 101 -15.16 9.16 -5.24
CA GLY A 101 -15.61 8.02 -6.02
C GLY A 101 -14.65 7.65 -7.14
N ARG A 102 -13.37 8.08 -7.05
CA ARG A 102 -12.34 7.81 -8.05
C ARG A 102 -11.64 6.50 -7.69
N PRO A 103 -11.69 5.48 -8.57
CA PRO A 103 -10.91 4.28 -8.35
C PRO A 103 -9.41 4.60 -8.49
N TRP A 104 -8.63 4.37 -7.44
CA TRP A 104 -7.18 4.58 -7.44
C TRP A 104 -6.52 3.57 -6.51
N TRP A 105 -5.64 2.74 -7.07
CA TRP A 105 -5.19 1.50 -6.44
C TRP A 105 -3.78 1.59 -5.91
N ILE A 106 -3.50 0.77 -4.89
CA ILE A 106 -2.15 0.58 -4.39
C ILE A 106 -1.57 -0.74 -4.87
N THR A 107 -0.28 -0.73 -5.17
CA THR A 107 0.56 -1.92 -5.34
C THR A 107 1.83 -1.82 -4.49
N ALA A 108 2.53 -2.93 -4.34
CA ALA A 108 3.86 -3.00 -3.75
C ALA A 108 4.80 -3.74 -4.71
N ASN A 109 6.02 -3.25 -4.88
CA ASN A 109 7.04 -3.93 -5.68
C ASN A 109 8.39 -3.87 -4.95
N SER A 110 9.42 -4.52 -5.51
CA SER A 110 10.76 -4.53 -4.90
C SER A 110 11.68 -3.42 -5.41
N ASP A 111 11.35 -2.84 -6.57
CA ASP A 111 12.21 -1.96 -7.37
C ASP A 111 13.66 -2.45 -7.44
N SER A 112 13.82 -3.77 -7.62
CA SER A 112 15.11 -4.44 -7.43
C SER A 112 16.07 -4.16 -8.58
N HIS A 113 17.21 -3.60 -8.22
CA HIS A 113 18.37 -3.31 -9.06
C HIS A 113 19.61 -4.06 -8.56
N GLN A 114 19.84 -4.08 -7.23
CA GLN A 114 20.94 -4.75 -6.56
C GLN A 114 20.49 -5.25 -5.18
N VAL A 115 20.65 -6.54 -4.90
CA VAL A 115 20.02 -7.18 -3.75
C VAL A 115 20.94 -7.18 -2.53
N TYR A 116 20.40 -6.74 -1.39
CA TYR A 116 21.04 -6.87 -0.09
C TYR A 116 21.37 -8.33 0.20
N GLY A 117 22.63 -8.57 0.54
CA GLY A 117 23.11 -9.89 0.87
C GLY A 117 23.51 -10.75 -0.34
N ASP A 118 23.42 -10.21 -1.56
CA ASP A 118 23.82 -10.93 -2.77
C ASP A 118 25.35 -10.91 -2.97
N THR A 119 25.84 -11.82 -3.82
CA THR A 119 27.27 -11.99 -4.13
C THR A 119 27.63 -11.61 -5.57
N GLY A 120 26.64 -11.21 -6.37
CA GLY A 120 26.86 -10.61 -7.69
C GLY A 120 27.28 -9.14 -7.57
N ALA A 121 28.22 -8.72 -8.41
CA ALA A 121 28.53 -7.31 -8.63
C ALA A 121 28.18 -6.91 -10.05
N ARG A 122 27.82 -5.63 -10.20
CA ARG A 122 27.68 -4.99 -11.52
C ARG A 122 28.99 -5.15 -12.29
N GLY A 123 28.89 -5.49 -13.58
CA GLY A 123 30.05 -5.50 -14.47
C GLY A 123 30.67 -4.11 -14.62
N GLY A 124 31.82 -4.06 -15.28
CA GLY A 124 32.47 -2.80 -15.64
C GLY A 124 31.72 -2.02 -16.73
N GLY A 125 32.46 -1.16 -17.44
CA GLY A 125 31.97 -0.41 -18.58
C GLY A 125 31.39 0.97 -18.26
N ASP A 126 31.16 1.74 -19.31
CA ASP A 126 30.59 3.09 -19.26
C ASP A 126 29.10 3.07 -19.64
N PHE A 127 28.23 3.18 -18.64
CA PHE A 127 26.79 3.23 -18.88
C PHE A 127 26.37 4.45 -19.69
N ALA A 128 27.02 5.61 -19.52
CA ALA A 128 26.64 6.82 -20.24
C ALA A 128 26.92 6.70 -21.75
N GLY A 129 28.05 6.08 -22.11
CA GLY A 129 28.39 5.79 -23.50
C GLY A 129 27.61 4.64 -24.12
N ASN A 130 27.37 3.56 -23.36
CA ASN A 130 26.87 2.29 -23.91
C ASN A 130 25.38 2.01 -23.64
N GLY A 131 24.74 2.76 -22.73
CA GLY A 131 23.38 2.48 -22.24
C GLY A 131 23.25 1.18 -21.43
N ARG A 132 24.38 0.53 -21.10
CA ARG A 132 24.47 -0.69 -20.31
C ARG A 132 25.84 -0.79 -19.64
N TYR A 133 25.91 -1.60 -18.59
CA TYR A 133 27.17 -2.11 -18.05
C TYR A 133 27.55 -3.41 -18.76
N ASP A 134 28.80 -3.84 -18.56
CA ASP A 134 29.25 -5.18 -18.94
C ASP A 134 28.52 -6.25 -18.12
N ASP A 135 28.66 -7.51 -18.53
CA ASP A 135 28.02 -8.65 -17.86
C ASP A 135 28.39 -8.69 -16.35
N PRO A 136 27.43 -9.00 -15.46
CA PRO A 136 27.67 -9.06 -14.02
C PRO A 136 28.71 -10.13 -13.68
N VAL A 137 29.47 -9.88 -12.61
CA VAL A 137 30.55 -10.78 -12.15
C VAL A 137 30.26 -11.33 -10.77
N TYR A 138 30.77 -12.51 -10.47
CA TYR A 138 30.75 -13.05 -9.12
C TYR A 138 31.79 -12.32 -8.26
N ALA A 139 31.33 -11.61 -7.23
CA ALA A 139 32.19 -10.78 -6.38
C ALA A 139 32.90 -11.57 -5.27
N GLY A 140 32.47 -12.80 -4.99
CA GLY A 140 33.07 -13.64 -3.94
C GLY A 140 32.81 -13.17 -2.50
N GLN A 141 31.94 -12.18 -2.30
CA GLN A 141 31.62 -11.58 -1.01
C GLN A 141 30.17 -11.10 -0.98
N ILE A 142 29.59 -11.05 0.21
CA ILE A 142 28.22 -10.56 0.43
C ILE A 142 28.23 -9.03 0.43
N ASP A 143 27.34 -8.41 -0.35
CA ASP A 143 27.12 -6.97 -0.33
C ASP A 143 25.93 -6.58 0.55
N ILE A 144 26.24 -6.08 1.75
CA ILE A 144 25.25 -5.59 2.72
C ILE A 144 24.94 -4.09 2.57
N THR A 145 25.50 -3.42 1.57
CA THR A 145 25.30 -1.98 1.33
C THR A 145 24.17 -1.68 0.35
N GLN A 146 23.59 -2.73 -0.24
CA GLN A 146 22.48 -2.61 -1.17
C GLN A 146 21.13 -2.48 -0.47
N ASN A 147 20.16 -1.89 -1.16
CA ASN A 147 18.88 -1.49 -0.56
C ASN A 147 17.73 -2.44 -0.91
N ASP A 148 17.94 -3.46 -1.75
CA ASP A 148 16.83 -4.19 -2.36
C ASP A 148 16.67 -5.58 -1.78
N TYR A 149 15.44 -6.07 -1.83
CA TYR A 149 15.14 -7.49 -1.74
C TYR A 149 14.76 -8.03 -3.12
N TRP A 150 14.89 -9.33 -3.33
CA TRP A 150 14.39 -9.97 -4.54
C TRP A 150 12.88 -9.72 -4.71
N PRO A 151 12.37 -9.66 -5.96
CA PRO A 151 10.93 -9.60 -6.21
C PRO A 151 10.17 -10.70 -5.43
N GLY A 152 9.20 -10.31 -4.61
CA GLY A 152 8.39 -11.22 -3.80
C GLY A 152 9.04 -11.76 -2.52
N GLN A 153 10.31 -11.41 -2.24
CA GLN A 153 10.98 -11.81 -0.99
C GLN A 153 10.40 -11.07 0.23
N TYR A 154 10.08 -9.78 0.08
CA TYR A 154 9.55 -8.95 1.15
C TYR A 154 8.22 -8.31 0.77
N SER A 155 8.21 -7.45 -0.26
CA SER A 155 7.01 -6.78 -0.76
C SER A 155 6.25 -7.68 -1.74
N ARG A 156 4.93 -7.80 -1.54
CA ARG A 156 4.06 -8.60 -2.43
C ARG A 156 2.79 -7.84 -2.79
N THR A 157 2.42 -7.94 -4.07
CA THR A 157 1.10 -7.55 -4.57
C THR A 157 0.32 -8.81 -4.90
N HIS A 158 -0.86 -8.94 -4.31
CA HIS A 158 -1.79 -10.04 -4.58
C HIS A 158 -2.95 -9.51 -5.41
N VAL A 159 -3.19 -10.14 -6.56
CA VAL A 159 -4.24 -9.72 -7.51
C VAL A 159 -5.28 -10.82 -7.63
N GLY A 160 -6.54 -10.49 -7.37
CA GLY A 160 -7.67 -11.35 -7.69
C GLY A 160 -7.86 -11.39 -9.22
N ALA A 161 -7.33 -12.42 -9.87
CA ALA A 161 -7.51 -12.68 -11.29
C ALA A 161 -8.55 -13.79 -11.52
N ASP A 162 -9.29 -13.71 -12.63
CA ASP A 162 -10.28 -14.71 -13.06
C ASP A 162 -9.66 -15.79 -13.99
N GLY A 163 -8.34 -15.74 -14.19
CA GLY A 163 -7.60 -16.71 -14.98
C GLY A 163 -6.08 -16.57 -14.79
N PHE A 164 -5.34 -17.55 -15.33
CA PHE A 164 -3.88 -17.60 -15.26
C PHE A 164 -3.23 -17.01 -16.51
N SER A 165 -3.49 -15.72 -16.77
CA SER A 165 -2.88 -14.99 -17.88
C SER A 165 -2.50 -13.57 -17.46
N TYR A 166 -1.53 -12.96 -18.16
CA TYR A 166 -1.20 -11.55 -17.94
C TYR A 166 -2.40 -10.63 -18.12
N ALA A 167 -3.27 -10.92 -19.09
CA ALA A 167 -4.50 -10.15 -19.29
C ALA A 167 -5.42 -10.22 -18.06
N ALA A 168 -5.66 -11.42 -17.52
CA ALA A 168 -6.49 -11.61 -16.33
C ALA A 168 -5.91 -10.89 -15.08
N VAL A 169 -4.58 -10.89 -14.92
CA VAL A 169 -3.90 -10.12 -13.87
C VAL A 169 -4.08 -8.62 -14.10
N MET A 170 -3.87 -8.14 -15.33
CA MET A 170 -4.05 -6.72 -15.66
C MET A 170 -5.50 -6.26 -15.44
N ASP A 171 -6.48 -7.10 -15.75
CA ASP A 171 -7.89 -6.82 -15.50
C ASP A 171 -8.23 -6.84 -14.01
N GLY A 172 -7.61 -7.74 -13.24
CA GLY A 172 -7.67 -7.72 -11.78
C GLY A 172 -7.10 -6.44 -11.17
N ILE A 173 -5.97 -5.96 -11.69
CA ILE A 173 -5.37 -4.68 -11.29
C ILE A 173 -6.29 -3.53 -11.67
N ARG A 174 -6.79 -3.47 -12.91
CA ARG A 174 -7.71 -2.41 -13.37
C ARG A 174 -8.98 -2.37 -12.51
N ALA A 175 -9.50 -3.52 -12.11
CA ALA A 175 -10.66 -3.65 -11.25
C ALA A 175 -10.37 -3.37 -9.76
N GLY A 176 -9.11 -3.19 -9.37
CA GLY A 176 -8.74 -2.90 -7.98
C GLY A 176 -8.86 -4.09 -7.04
N ARG A 177 -8.88 -5.33 -7.55
CA ARG A 177 -8.92 -6.56 -6.73
C ARG A 177 -7.53 -6.85 -6.15
N ILE A 178 -7.03 -5.92 -5.33
CA ILE A 178 -5.64 -5.91 -4.86
C ILE A 178 -5.59 -5.78 -3.34
N TRP A 179 -4.71 -6.56 -2.74
CA TRP A 179 -4.11 -6.27 -1.45
C TRP A 179 -2.60 -6.49 -1.52
N VAL A 180 -1.88 -5.84 -0.63
CA VAL A 180 -0.42 -5.86 -0.59
C VAL A 180 0.04 -6.17 0.82
N ASP A 181 1.20 -6.81 0.95
CA ASP A 181 1.80 -7.06 2.26
C ASP A 181 3.33 -7.05 2.24
N HIS A 182 3.86 -6.86 3.45
CA HIS A 182 5.26 -6.96 3.77
C HIS A 182 5.57 -8.23 4.57
N GLY A 183 6.71 -8.85 4.25
CA GLY A 183 7.32 -9.91 5.05
C GLY A 183 6.47 -11.17 5.21
N GLN A 184 5.51 -11.40 4.30
CA GLN A 184 4.57 -12.50 4.35
C GLN A 184 3.67 -12.51 5.59
N LEU A 185 3.28 -11.33 6.09
CA LEU A 185 2.49 -11.17 7.32
C LEU A 185 1.20 -12.00 7.29
N ILE A 186 0.54 -12.07 6.15
CA ILE A 186 -0.63 -12.92 5.91
C ILE A 186 -0.45 -13.73 4.63
N SER A 187 -1.15 -14.85 4.51
CA SER A 187 -1.09 -15.72 3.33
C SER A 187 -2.30 -15.57 2.40
N GLY A 188 -3.35 -14.88 2.84
CA GLY A 188 -4.56 -14.68 2.04
C GLY A 188 -5.56 -13.75 2.69
N LEU A 189 -6.36 -13.09 1.85
CA LEU A 189 -7.41 -12.15 2.26
C LEU A 189 -8.61 -12.28 1.30
N ASP A 190 -9.78 -12.69 1.82
CA ASP A 190 -11.09 -12.61 1.14
C ASP A 190 -11.94 -11.58 1.88
N VAL A 191 -12.25 -10.47 1.20
CA VAL A 191 -13.12 -9.40 1.73
C VAL A 191 -14.44 -9.40 1.01
N ARG A 192 -15.53 -9.40 1.78
CA ARG A 192 -16.90 -9.25 1.27
C ARG A 192 -17.63 -8.17 2.04
N VAL A 193 -18.24 -7.26 1.30
CA VAL A 193 -19.22 -6.32 1.84
C VAL A 193 -20.58 -6.74 1.32
N SER A 194 -21.49 -7.09 2.23
CA SER A 194 -22.77 -7.70 1.90
C SER A 194 -23.95 -6.91 2.46
N GLY A 195 -25.05 -6.86 1.72
CA GLY A 195 -26.30 -6.21 2.14
C GLY A 195 -27.48 -6.66 1.29
N GLY A 196 -28.58 -7.04 1.95
CA GLY A 196 -29.69 -7.71 1.27
C GLY A 196 -29.25 -9.05 0.66
N SER A 197 -29.47 -9.24 -0.64
CA SER A 197 -29.02 -10.43 -1.40
C SER A 197 -27.76 -10.19 -2.25
N ARG A 198 -27.08 -9.05 -2.06
CA ARG A 198 -25.94 -8.62 -2.87
C ARG A 198 -24.67 -8.54 -2.04
N TRP A 199 -23.54 -8.67 -2.71
CA TRP A 199 -22.21 -8.48 -2.13
C TRP A 199 -21.25 -7.87 -3.17
N ALA A 200 -20.16 -7.28 -2.69
CA ALA A 200 -19.02 -6.82 -3.47
C ALA A 200 -17.71 -7.13 -2.74
N THR A 201 -16.60 -7.14 -3.48
CA THR A 201 -15.23 -7.32 -2.96
C THR A 201 -14.33 -6.16 -3.37
N LEU A 202 -13.04 -6.24 -3.05
CA LEU A 202 -12.00 -5.24 -3.26
C LEU A 202 -12.08 -4.61 -4.66
N GLY A 203 -12.03 -3.29 -4.71
CA GLY A 203 -12.18 -2.46 -5.90
C GLY A 203 -13.62 -2.31 -6.43
N GLY A 204 -14.56 -3.12 -5.92
CA GLY A 204 -15.96 -3.12 -6.33
C GLY A 204 -16.87 -2.20 -5.50
N ALA A 205 -18.12 -2.09 -5.93
CA ALA A 205 -19.14 -1.26 -5.30
C ALA A 205 -20.43 -2.06 -5.03
N LEU A 206 -20.83 -2.14 -3.75
CA LEU A 206 -22.09 -2.72 -3.31
C LEU A 206 -23.22 -1.69 -3.48
N HIS A 207 -24.14 -1.96 -4.41
CA HIS A 207 -25.35 -1.14 -4.62
C HIS A 207 -26.55 -1.75 -3.88
N VAL A 208 -27.12 -0.99 -2.94
CA VAL A 208 -28.21 -1.42 -2.04
C VAL A 208 -29.28 -0.33 -1.90
N ARG A 209 -30.45 -0.68 -1.35
CA ARG A 209 -31.48 0.32 -1.03
C ARG A 209 -31.04 1.13 0.19
N LYS A 210 -31.42 2.41 0.27
CA LYS A 210 -31.27 3.21 1.49
C LYS A 210 -31.89 2.50 2.71
N GLY A 211 -31.18 2.54 3.83
CA GLY A 211 -31.56 1.89 5.09
C GLY A 211 -31.25 0.38 5.16
N THR A 212 -30.67 -0.20 4.10
CA THR A 212 -30.20 -1.60 4.11
C THR A 212 -29.11 -1.78 5.14
N LYS A 213 -29.18 -2.86 5.94
CA LYS A 213 -28.07 -3.25 6.82
C LYS A 213 -26.93 -3.83 5.99
N VAL A 214 -25.73 -3.33 6.18
CA VAL A 214 -24.52 -3.76 5.47
C VAL A 214 -23.48 -4.26 6.48
N THR A 215 -22.80 -5.33 6.10
CA THR A 215 -21.77 -5.97 6.92
C THR A 215 -20.54 -6.22 6.05
N LEU A 216 -19.36 -5.86 6.57
CA LEU A 216 -18.08 -6.29 6.03
C LEU A 216 -17.63 -7.55 6.77
N THR A 217 -17.20 -8.56 6.01
CA THR A 217 -16.51 -9.74 6.52
C THR A 217 -15.17 -9.88 5.81
N ALA A 218 -14.11 -10.15 6.56
CA ALA A 218 -12.80 -10.46 6.02
C ALA A 218 -12.31 -11.80 6.58
N ASP A 219 -12.12 -12.78 5.70
CA ASP A 219 -11.43 -14.03 6.02
C ASP A 219 -9.95 -13.87 5.71
N ILE A 220 -9.12 -13.94 6.75
CA ILE A 220 -7.69 -13.67 6.70
C ILE A 220 -6.95 -14.97 7.00
N ALA A 221 -6.25 -15.51 6.01
CA ALA A 221 -5.34 -16.62 6.22
C ALA A 221 -4.04 -16.06 6.81
N LEU A 222 -3.72 -16.45 8.05
CA LEU A 222 -2.50 -16.06 8.75
C LEU A 222 -1.27 -16.67 8.06
N ALA A 223 -0.07 -16.22 8.45
CA ALA A 223 1.18 -16.74 7.91
C ALA A 223 1.22 -18.28 7.93
N GLY A 224 1.50 -18.88 6.77
CA GLY A 224 1.53 -20.34 6.59
C GLY A 224 2.82 -21.01 7.07
N GLY A 225 3.82 -20.22 7.48
CA GLY A 225 5.13 -20.69 7.91
C GLY A 225 6.14 -19.54 8.02
N PRO A 226 7.43 -19.87 8.20
CA PRO A 226 8.50 -18.88 8.21
C PRO A 226 8.56 -18.07 6.90
N ASN A 227 8.80 -16.77 7.03
CA ASN A 227 9.08 -15.90 5.90
C ASN A 227 10.56 -16.01 5.47
N TRP A 228 10.98 -15.15 4.53
CA TRP A 228 12.35 -15.16 3.99
C TRP A 228 13.43 -14.68 4.97
N ALA A 229 13.05 -14.08 6.10
CA ALA A 229 13.96 -13.79 7.21
C ALA A 229 14.00 -14.90 8.27
N GLY A 230 13.31 -16.03 8.04
CA GLY A 230 13.43 -17.23 8.85
C GLY A 230 12.54 -17.27 10.11
N PHE A 231 11.61 -16.32 10.27
CA PHE A 231 10.63 -16.35 11.35
C PHE A 231 9.20 -16.37 10.81
N THR A 232 8.26 -16.93 11.58
CA THR A 232 6.83 -16.87 11.23
C THR A 232 6.27 -15.53 11.70
N PRO A 233 5.85 -14.62 10.80
CA PRO A 233 5.27 -13.36 11.21
C PRO A 233 3.91 -13.58 11.86
N LYS A 234 3.56 -12.72 12.82
CA LYS A 234 2.28 -12.77 13.53
C LYS A 234 1.49 -11.51 13.19
N LEU A 235 0.31 -11.67 12.62
CA LEU A 235 -0.68 -10.60 12.53
C LEU A 235 -1.20 -10.30 13.94
N ASP A 236 -1.07 -9.07 14.39
CA ASP A 236 -1.47 -8.66 15.73
C ASP A 236 -2.75 -7.82 15.71
N ARG A 237 -2.93 -6.96 14.71
CA ARG A 237 -4.10 -6.10 14.60
C ARG A 237 -4.59 -5.94 13.18
N VAL A 238 -5.91 -5.81 13.03
CA VAL A 238 -6.58 -5.43 11.78
C VAL A 238 -7.47 -4.21 12.03
N ASP A 239 -7.29 -3.19 11.22
CA ASP A 239 -8.09 -1.97 11.20
C ASP A 239 -9.08 -2.01 10.03
N VAL A 240 -10.33 -1.64 10.31
CA VAL A 240 -11.32 -1.26 9.30
C VAL A 240 -11.34 0.27 9.24
N ILE A 241 -10.97 0.80 8.09
CA ILE A 241 -10.97 2.24 7.79
C ILE A 241 -12.20 2.55 6.95
N GLN A 242 -12.95 3.58 7.33
CA GLN A 242 -14.16 4.00 6.64
C GLN A 242 -14.11 5.50 6.36
N GLY A 243 -14.50 5.89 5.16
CA GLY A 243 -14.70 7.28 4.76
C GLY A 243 -16.00 7.47 3.97
N ASP A 244 -16.43 8.72 3.86
CA ASP A 244 -17.65 9.08 3.14
C ASP A 244 -17.33 9.33 1.67
N VAL A 245 -18.25 8.98 0.78
CA VAL A 245 -18.15 9.39 -0.63
C VAL A 245 -18.85 10.72 -0.77
N THR A 246 -18.07 11.79 -0.94
CA THR A 246 -18.53 13.18 -1.03
C THR A 246 -18.64 13.66 -2.47
N GLY A 247 -18.10 12.92 -3.44
CA GLY A 247 -18.00 13.36 -4.83
C GLY A 247 -16.81 14.31 -5.05
N PRO A 248 -16.68 14.88 -6.27
CA PRO A 248 -15.51 15.66 -6.68
C PRO A 248 -15.18 16.81 -5.73
N VAL A 249 -13.89 17.01 -5.48
CA VAL A 249 -13.40 18.13 -4.67
C VAL A 249 -13.42 19.45 -5.45
N ALA A 250 -13.65 20.55 -4.75
CA ALA A 250 -13.56 21.90 -5.33
C ALA A 250 -12.10 22.31 -5.55
N ASP A 251 -11.25 22.09 -4.55
CA ASP A 251 -9.80 22.28 -4.63
C ASP A 251 -9.13 20.98 -5.12
N LYS A 252 -8.61 20.99 -6.34
CA LYS A 252 -7.94 19.82 -6.94
C LYS A 252 -6.59 19.52 -6.32
N ASP A 253 -6.02 20.44 -5.54
CA ASP A 253 -4.77 20.27 -4.81
C ASP A 253 -4.96 19.78 -3.37
N THR A 254 -6.20 19.50 -2.95
CA THR A 254 -6.41 18.94 -1.62
C THR A 254 -5.82 17.53 -1.49
N PHE A 255 -5.11 17.31 -0.38
CA PHE A 255 -4.68 16.00 0.07
C PHE A 255 -5.71 15.31 0.96
N THR A 256 -6.84 15.92 1.30
CA THR A 256 -7.60 15.48 2.49
C THR A 256 -8.97 14.86 2.18
N ALA A 257 -9.36 13.89 3.02
CA ALA A 257 -10.70 13.33 3.16
C ALA A 257 -11.10 13.34 4.65
N PRO A 258 -11.73 14.43 5.15
CA PRO A 258 -11.91 14.64 6.60
C PRO A 258 -12.78 13.60 7.32
N THR A 259 -13.59 12.83 6.59
CA THR A 259 -14.49 11.82 7.15
C THR A 259 -13.83 10.46 7.34
N ALA A 260 -12.70 10.22 6.67
CA ALA A 260 -11.97 8.97 6.71
C ALA A 260 -11.29 8.78 8.07
N ARG A 261 -11.52 7.63 8.68
CA ARG A 261 -10.92 7.26 9.97
C ARG A 261 -10.88 5.76 10.15
N VAL A 262 -10.03 5.29 11.05
CA VAL A 262 -10.13 3.94 11.63
C VAL A 262 -11.45 3.85 12.37
N ALA A 263 -12.40 3.12 11.81
CA ALA A 263 -13.73 2.92 12.38
C ALA A 263 -13.72 1.85 13.47
N ARG A 264 -12.88 0.83 13.30
CA ARG A 264 -12.72 -0.26 14.27
C ARG A 264 -11.35 -0.92 14.12
N SER A 265 -10.74 -1.29 15.24
CA SER A 265 -9.59 -2.19 15.30
C SER A 265 -9.98 -3.51 15.95
N TYR A 266 -9.34 -4.58 15.50
CA TYR A 266 -9.51 -5.95 15.99
C TYR A 266 -8.14 -6.52 16.35
N ASP A 267 -7.99 -6.94 17.60
CA ASP A 267 -6.79 -7.65 18.03
C ASP A 267 -6.89 -9.13 17.60
N ILE A 268 -5.79 -9.66 17.08
CA ILE A 268 -5.71 -11.00 16.51
C ILE A 268 -4.87 -11.86 17.45
N ALA A 269 -5.55 -12.59 18.33
CA ALA A 269 -4.89 -13.51 19.26
C ALA A 269 -4.41 -14.82 18.58
N LYS A 270 -5.00 -15.17 17.44
CA LYS A 270 -4.72 -16.42 16.73
C LYS A 270 -3.38 -16.32 15.98
N SER A 271 -2.56 -17.37 16.03
CA SER A 271 -1.24 -17.40 15.40
C SER A 271 -1.17 -18.20 14.09
N ALA A 272 -2.18 -19.01 13.77
CA ALA A 272 -2.19 -19.85 12.56
C ALA A 272 -3.59 -20.15 12.01
N GLY A 273 -3.65 -20.57 10.74
CA GLY A 273 -4.90 -20.85 10.02
C GLY A 273 -5.67 -19.57 9.68
N THR A 274 -7.00 -19.64 9.61
CA THR A 274 -7.83 -18.48 9.20
C THR A 274 -8.48 -17.79 10.40
N VAL A 275 -8.52 -16.45 10.39
CA VAL A 275 -9.33 -15.62 11.29
C VAL A 275 -10.38 -14.87 10.48
N ARG A 276 -11.59 -14.72 11.02
CA ARG A 276 -12.65 -13.90 10.43
C ARG A 276 -12.83 -12.62 11.23
N VAL A 277 -12.74 -11.48 10.55
CA VAL A 277 -13.13 -10.16 11.08
C VAL A 277 -14.50 -9.80 10.52
N THR A 278 -15.42 -9.35 11.38
CA THR A 278 -16.75 -8.89 10.98
C THR A 278 -16.98 -7.48 11.50
N PHE A 279 -17.30 -6.55 10.60
CA PHE A 279 -17.64 -5.17 10.92
C PHE A 279 -19.06 -4.85 10.44
N GLU A 280 -19.93 -4.50 11.38
CA GLU A 280 -21.30 -4.07 11.09
C GLU A 280 -21.29 -2.60 10.72
N LEU A 281 -21.42 -2.28 9.43
CA LEU A 281 -21.61 -0.90 8.97
C LEU A 281 -22.97 -0.36 9.41
N GLY A 282 -23.91 -1.25 9.73
CA GLY A 282 -25.26 -0.90 10.13
C GLY A 282 -26.11 -0.49 8.93
N ARG A 283 -27.12 0.34 9.18
CA ARG A 283 -28.00 0.84 8.11
C ARG A 283 -27.30 1.96 7.36
N VAL A 284 -27.13 1.79 6.06
CA VAL A 284 -26.49 2.79 5.20
C VAL A 284 -27.53 3.64 4.47
N ASP A 285 -27.39 4.95 4.57
CA ASP A 285 -28.28 5.96 3.97
C ASP A 285 -27.54 6.94 3.05
N ARG A 286 -26.21 6.96 3.12
CA ARG A 286 -25.30 7.76 2.31
C ARG A 286 -24.14 6.90 1.76
N PRO A 287 -23.55 7.27 0.61
CA PRO A 287 -22.45 6.50 0.05
C PRO A 287 -21.16 6.66 0.87
N LEU A 288 -20.41 5.56 0.96
CA LEU A 288 -19.19 5.42 1.75
C LEU A 288 -18.26 4.40 1.10
N TYR A 289 -17.04 4.30 1.60
CA TYR A 289 -16.13 3.20 1.29
C TYR A 289 -15.50 2.65 2.57
N VAL A 290 -15.07 1.39 2.49
CA VAL A 290 -14.34 0.70 3.56
C VAL A 290 -13.10 0.03 2.99
N ARG A 291 -11.98 0.11 3.72
CA ARG A 291 -10.71 -0.57 3.39
C ARG A 291 -10.09 -1.18 4.63
N LEU A 292 -9.19 -2.13 4.44
CA LEU A 292 -8.51 -2.82 5.54
C LEU A 292 -7.02 -2.49 5.55
N ARG A 293 -6.47 -2.49 6.75
CA ARG A 293 -5.04 -2.50 7.02
C ARG A 293 -4.78 -3.45 8.17
N GLY A 294 -3.64 -4.13 8.21
CA GLY A 294 -3.21 -4.85 9.40
C GLY A 294 -1.72 -4.76 9.64
N THR A 295 -1.31 -5.12 10.84
CA THR A 295 0.07 -4.95 11.35
C THR A 295 0.47 -6.08 12.27
N ASP A 296 1.77 -6.33 12.37
CA ASP A 296 2.39 -7.12 13.43
C ASP A 296 2.42 -6.42 14.81
N GLY A 297 2.02 -5.14 14.87
CA GLY A 297 1.87 -4.37 16.09
C GLY A 297 3.18 -3.82 16.65
N ASN A 298 4.32 -4.08 16.01
CA ASN A 298 5.64 -3.80 16.57
C ASN A 298 6.01 -2.31 16.58
N ARG A 299 5.61 -1.56 15.54
CA ARG A 299 5.90 -0.13 15.40
C ARG A 299 4.66 0.65 14.99
N THR A 300 4.00 1.25 15.99
CA THR A 300 2.79 2.05 15.78
C THR A 300 2.94 3.44 16.38
N ALA A 301 2.22 4.41 15.82
CA ALA A 301 2.14 5.77 16.30
C ALA A 301 0.77 6.38 15.98
N VAL A 302 0.47 7.56 16.52
CA VAL A 302 -0.66 8.34 16.03
C VAL A 302 -0.41 8.72 14.56
N GLY A 303 -1.38 8.48 13.68
CA GLY A 303 -1.22 8.77 12.26
C GLY A 303 -1.11 10.27 11.96
N ALA A 304 -0.62 10.61 10.76
CA ALA A 304 -0.28 11.99 10.38
C ALA A 304 -1.45 13.00 10.50
N MET A 305 -2.70 12.54 10.37
CA MET A 305 -3.91 13.38 10.53
C MET A 305 -4.45 13.41 11.98
N GLY A 306 -3.71 12.87 12.93
CA GLY A 306 -4.03 12.87 14.35
C GLY A 306 -4.88 11.67 14.81
N ALA A 307 -4.98 11.51 16.14
CA ALA A 307 -5.54 10.32 16.76
C ALA A 307 -7.04 10.10 16.51
N LYS A 308 -7.76 11.14 16.06
CA LYS A 308 -9.16 11.03 15.65
C LYS A 308 -9.32 10.28 14.33
N ALA A 309 -8.37 10.46 13.41
CA ALA A 309 -8.35 9.75 12.14
C ALA A 309 -7.71 8.37 12.31
N ASP A 310 -6.56 8.31 12.98
CA ASP A 310 -5.80 7.08 13.17
C ASP A 310 -5.06 7.09 14.52
N PRO A 311 -5.62 6.45 15.57
CA PRO A 311 -5.04 6.48 16.91
C PRO A 311 -3.74 5.66 17.04
N ALA A 312 -3.49 4.72 16.14
CA ALA A 312 -2.36 3.78 16.26
C ALA A 312 -1.90 3.26 14.88
N GLY A 313 -1.73 4.14 13.91
CA GLY A 313 -1.23 3.85 12.57
C GLY A 313 0.25 3.44 12.52
N PRO A 314 0.83 3.30 11.32
CA PRO A 314 2.27 3.06 11.18
C PRO A 314 3.06 4.23 11.77
N ALA A 315 4.19 3.92 12.40
CA ALA A 315 5.14 4.95 12.79
C ALA A 315 5.95 5.43 11.58
N LEU A 316 6.36 6.71 11.59
CA LEU A 316 7.33 7.25 10.64
C LEU A 316 8.65 6.47 10.74
N ASP A 317 9.17 6.01 9.62
CA ASP A 317 10.45 5.29 9.58
C ASP A 317 11.62 6.25 9.91
N VAL A 318 12.53 5.79 10.76
CA VAL A 318 13.71 6.54 11.17
C VAL A 318 14.87 6.14 10.26
N VAL A 319 15.54 7.11 9.64
CA VAL A 319 16.71 6.87 8.78
C VAL A 319 17.79 6.15 9.58
N GLY A 320 18.26 5.01 9.06
CA GLY A 320 19.25 4.16 9.70
C GLY A 320 18.73 3.27 10.84
N ASP A 321 17.45 3.34 11.18
CA ASP A 321 16.80 2.53 12.23
C ASP A 321 15.36 2.16 11.85
N ALA A 322 15.21 1.56 10.67
CA ALA A 322 13.91 1.15 10.12
C ALA A 322 14.00 -0.28 9.57
N ASP A 323 14.37 -1.23 10.43
CA ASP A 323 14.45 -2.65 10.07
C ASP A 323 13.09 -3.15 9.53
N PRO A 324 13.00 -3.47 8.22
CA PRO A 324 11.75 -3.80 7.57
C PRO A 324 11.13 -5.09 8.11
N TRP A 325 11.92 -6.01 8.66
CA TRP A 325 11.41 -7.29 9.18
C TRP A 325 10.77 -7.18 10.56
N ARG A 326 10.93 -6.05 11.24
CA ARG A 326 10.34 -5.77 12.56
C ARG A 326 9.12 -4.86 12.48
N ASP A 327 8.63 -4.60 11.28
CA ASP A 327 7.59 -3.61 11.03
C ASP A 327 6.79 -3.98 9.78
N LEU A 328 5.93 -4.99 9.96
CA LEU A 328 5.16 -5.60 8.89
C LEU A 328 3.74 -5.08 8.86
N TRP A 329 3.27 -4.77 7.65
CA TRP A 329 1.94 -4.28 7.39
C TRP A 329 1.34 -4.94 6.15
N PHE A 330 0.01 -5.02 6.10
CA PHE A 330 -0.74 -5.27 4.88
C PHE A 330 -1.80 -4.19 4.69
N TYR A 331 -2.15 -3.90 3.44
CA TYR A 331 -3.21 -2.96 3.07
C TYR A 331 -4.07 -3.56 1.95
N SER A 332 -5.38 -3.31 2.00
CA SER A 332 -6.30 -3.68 0.91
C SER A 332 -6.79 -2.44 0.18
N ASN A 333 -7.10 -2.59 -1.11
CA ASN A 333 -7.96 -1.64 -1.81
C ASN A 333 -9.36 -1.57 -1.15
N PRO A 334 -10.15 -0.52 -1.41
CA PRO A 334 -11.45 -0.33 -0.78
C PRO A 334 -12.56 -1.16 -1.42
N VAL A 335 -13.70 -1.23 -0.75
CA VAL A 335 -15.01 -1.58 -1.32
C VAL A 335 -15.95 -0.40 -1.07
N TRP A 336 -16.65 0.06 -2.11
CA TRP A 336 -17.66 1.11 -1.96
C TRP A 336 -19.02 0.52 -1.57
N VAL A 337 -19.81 1.31 -0.85
CA VAL A 337 -21.22 1.02 -0.55
C VAL A 337 -22.05 2.21 -1.00
N LEU A 338 -22.95 1.98 -1.95
CA LEU A 338 -23.70 3.00 -2.66
C LEU A 338 -25.21 2.76 -2.42
N PRO A 339 -25.81 3.40 -1.41
CA PRO A 339 -27.23 3.33 -1.17
C PRO A 339 -28.01 4.24 -2.13
N SER A 340 -28.92 3.65 -2.89
CA SER A 340 -29.85 4.33 -3.82
C SER A 340 -31.29 4.11 -3.40
#